data_AF-A0A512T0G9-F1
#
_entry.id   AF-A0A512T0G9-F1
#
_cell.length_a   1.000
_cell.length_b   1.000
_cell.length_c   1.000
_cell.angle_alpha   90.00
_cell.angle_beta   90.00
_cell.angle_gamma   90.00
#
_symmetry.space_group_name_H-M   'P 1'
#
loop_
_entity.id
_entity.type
_entity.pdbx_description
1 polymer ?
#
loop_
_entity_poly.entity_id
_entity_poly.type
_entity_poly.pdbx_seq_one_letter_code
_entity_poly.pdbx_strand_id
1 'polypeptide(L)'
;MTLLLGEREADLLDLGGTFLEWEPLNFVLISSCSPVTGDSSSHPLVKGVAGHLLVLALEPGSPSGLTAYGVGMGLITRTAPATLPQNLTRLALGAFMTGAGVLHLTTAREEFRAQVPHWVPVDEDLVVLASGVAEVGLGVALLALPGRRRIAGLALAAFYVAIFPGNIGQYVEGIDAFGLDTDTKRLARLAFQPVLVAAALYAAGLPEGGLRRRGATGTRTARG
;
A
#
# COMPACT_ATOMS: atom_id res chain seq x y z
N MET A 1 -66.67 1.98 -19.68
CA MET A 1 -66.98 1.11 -18.53
C MET A 1 -65.64 0.55 -18.03
N THR A 2 -64.72 1.36 -17.49
CA THR A 2 -64.79 2.27 -16.33
C THR A 2 -64.83 1.52 -15.00
N LEU A 3 -63.65 1.54 -14.34
CA LEU A 3 -63.36 1.61 -12.90
C LEU A 3 -63.70 0.42 -11.99
N LEU A 4 -62.66 -0.12 -11.35
CA LEU A 4 -62.40 0.17 -9.93
C LEU A 4 -60.89 0.11 -9.62
N LEU A 5 -60.38 1.28 -9.23
CA LEU A 5 -59.08 1.56 -8.64
C LEU A 5 -59.14 1.35 -7.11
N GLY A 6 -57.98 1.14 -6.48
CA GLY A 6 -57.75 1.26 -5.04
C GLY A 6 -56.52 0.44 -4.60
N GLU A 7 -55.28 0.92 -4.80
CA GLU A 7 -54.52 1.91 -4.00
C GLU A 7 -53.77 1.31 -2.79
N ARG A 8 -52.42 1.44 -2.85
CA ARG A 8 -51.40 1.58 -1.77
C ARG A 8 -50.92 0.30 -1.06
N GLU A 9 -49.63 0.09 -0.76
CA GLU A 9 -48.49 1.00 -0.61
C GLU A 9 -47.15 0.21 -0.64
N ALA A 10 -46.09 0.87 -1.11
CA ALA A 10 -44.66 0.64 -0.80
C ALA A 10 -44.00 -0.71 -1.12
N ASP A 11 -43.29 -0.75 -2.25
CA ASP A 11 -41.89 -1.22 -2.27
C ASP A 11 -41.08 -0.27 -3.16
N LEU A 12 -40.47 0.67 -2.45
CA LEU A 12 -39.65 1.78 -2.92
C LEU A 12 -38.20 1.37 -2.67
N LEU A 13 -37.31 1.75 -3.61
CA LEU A 13 -35.88 1.42 -3.76
C LEU A 13 -35.66 0.27 -4.76
N ASP A 14 -35.74 0.48 -6.07
CA ASP A 14 -34.88 1.37 -6.86
C ASP A 14 -33.59 1.81 -6.14
N LEU A 15 -32.66 0.88 -6.02
CA LEU A 15 -31.23 1.17 -5.94
C LEU A 15 -30.50 0.42 -7.06
N GLY A 16 -31.02 0.54 -8.28
CA GLY A 16 -30.24 0.35 -9.52
C GLY A 16 -29.29 1.53 -9.72
N GLY A 17 -28.49 1.84 -8.70
CA GLY A 17 -27.50 2.89 -8.69
C GLY A 17 -26.32 2.50 -9.56
N THR A 18 -26.29 3.06 -10.76
CA THR A 18 -25.07 3.61 -11.33
C THR A 18 -24.29 4.42 -10.28
N PHE A 19 -22.96 4.49 -10.42
CA PHE A 19 -21.94 5.10 -9.54
C PHE A 19 -21.16 4.13 -8.65
N LEU A 20 -20.12 3.53 -9.24
CA LEU A 20 -18.75 3.76 -8.76
C LEU A 20 -17.90 4.06 -9.98
N GLU A 21 -17.94 5.33 -10.38
CA GLU A 21 -16.98 5.94 -11.28
C GLU A 21 -15.57 5.66 -10.77
N TRP A 22 -14.81 4.91 -11.55
CA TRP A 22 -13.35 4.91 -11.49
C TRP A 22 -12.87 6.19 -12.17
N GLU A 23 -12.78 7.29 -11.42
CA GLU A 23 -12.05 8.46 -11.87
C GLU A 23 -10.54 8.15 -11.85
N PRO A 24 -9.83 8.20 -12.99
CA PRO A 24 -8.38 8.22 -12.95
C PRO A 24 -7.97 9.58 -12.39
N LEU A 25 -7.29 9.58 -11.24
CA LEU A 25 -6.62 10.78 -10.75
C LEU A 25 -5.60 11.25 -11.81
N ASN A 26 -6.04 12.20 -12.64
CA ASN A 26 -5.19 13.00 -13.50
C ASN A 26 -4.34 13.92 -12.62
N PHE A 27 -3.17 13.45 -12.22
CA PHE A 27 -2.13 14.33 -11.68
C PHE A 27 -1.32 14.90 -12.84
N VAL A 28 -1.56 16.18 -13.15
CA VAL A 28 -0.64 16.98 -13.96
C VAL A 28 0.61 17.24 -13.13
N LEU A 29 1.69 16.51 -13.42
CA LEU A 29 3.02 16.71 -12.85
C LEU A 29 3.66 17.94 -13.51
N ILE A 30 3.48 19.12 -12.92
CA ILE A 30 4.31 20.29 -13.27
C ILE A 30 5.63 20.17 -12.50
N SER A 31 6.62 19.53 -13.12
CA SER A 31 8.01 19.56 -12.66
C SER A 31 8.62 20.90 -13.06
N SER A 32 8.58 21.90 -12.17
CA SER A 32 9.40 23.11 -12.33
C SER A 32 10.78 22.86 -11.73
N CYS A 33 11.77 22.68 -12.62
CA CYS A 33 13.17 22.61 -12.26
C CYS A 33 13.73 24.04 -12.22
N SER A 34 13.91 24.61 -11.03
CA SER A 34 14.70 25.83 -10.88
C SER A 34 16.14 25.45 -10.51
N PRO A 35 17.17 25.96 -11.20
CA PRO A 35 18.55 25.71 -10.83
C PRO A 35 18.88 26.45 -9.52
N VAL A 36 19.27 25.71 -8.49
CA VAL A 36 19.87 26.31 -7.28
C VAL A 36 21.30 26.70 -7.61
N THR A 37 21.54 27.99 -7.82
CA THR A 37 22.87 28.60 -7.73
C THR A 37 23.13 28.98 -6.27
N GLY A 38 24.05 28.28 -5.62
CA GLY A 38 24.44 28.55 -4.23
C GLY A 38 25.79 27.95 -3.88
N ASP A 39 26.69 28.84 -3.46
CA ASP A 39 28.12 28.78 -3.16
C ASP A 39 28.74 27.44 -2.67
N SER A 40 29.87 27.13 -3.28
CA SER A 40 30.85 26.10 -2.92
C SER A 40 31.67 26.46 -1.67
N SER A 41 31.33 25.91 -0.51
CA SER A 41 32.37 25.59 0.49
C SER A 41 31.93 24.57 1.54
N SER A 42 32.70 23.48 1.63
CA SER A 42 32.80 22.48 2.70
C SER A 42 31.75 21.34 2.81
N HIS A 43 32.28 20.12 2.71
CA HIS A 43 31.73 18.77 3.04
C HIS A 43 31.21 17.90 1.87
N PRO A 44 31.85 16.73 1.60
CA PRO A 44 31.37 15.76 0.61
C PRO A 44 30.47 14.74 1.29
N LEU A 45 29.15 14.93 1.31
CA LEU A 45 28.25 13.83 1.66
C LEU A 45 26.88 13.98 1.00
N VAL A 46 26.65 13.10 0.02
CA VAL A 46 25.34 12.68 -0.53
C VAL A 46 24.41 13.81 -1.00
N LYS A 47 24.55 14.20 -2.27
CA LYS A 47 23.53 14.96 -3.00
C LYS A 47 22.31 14.07 -3.28
N GLY A 48 21.40 13.97 -2.31
CA GLY A 48 20.06 13.44 -2.52
C GLY A 48 19.14 14.56 -2.99
N VAL A 49 18.57 14.43 -4.18
CA VAL A 49 17.58 15.38 -4.71
C VAL A 49 16.30 15.26 -3.88
N ALA A 50 16.06 16.23 -2.99
CA ALA A 50 14.83 16.35 -2.22
C ALA A 50 13.76 17.06 -3.05
N GLY A 51 12.97 16.29 -3.82
CA GLY A 51 11.77 16.81 -4.46
C GLY A 51 10.75 17.23 -3.40
N HIS A 52 10.47 18.53 -3.31
CA HIS A 52 9.38 19.07 -2.50
C HIS A 52 8.16 19.29 -3.40
N LEU A 53 7.05 18.62 -3.11
CA LEU A 53 5.75 18.98 -3.69
C LEU A 53 5.16 20.09 -2.81
N LEU A 54 5.14 21.31 -3.34
CA LEU A 54 4.55 22.46 -2.66
C LEU A 54 3.07 22.54 -3.04
N VAL A 55 2.18 22.15 -2.12
CA VAL A 55 0.74 22.40 -2.26
C VAL A 55 0.44 23.72 -1.55
N LEU A 56 0.10 24.75 -2.31
CA LEU A 56 -0.34 26.04 -1.78
C LEU A 56 -1.86 25.98 -1.59
N ALA A 57 -2.33 25.89 -0.34
CA ALA A 57 -3.70 26.19 0.01
C ALA A 57 -3.79 27.67 0.39
N LEU A 58 -4.61 28.44 -0.33
CA LEU A 58 -4.92 29.82 0.03
C LEU A 58 -6.05 29.82 1.06
N GLU A 59 -5.72 30.09 2.31
CA GLU A 59 -6.70 30.44 3.35
C GLU A 59 -7.10 31.92 3.17
N PRO A 60 -8.37 32.25 2.92
CA PRO A 60 -8.80 33.64 2.84
C PRO A 60 -8.84 34.24 4.26
N GLY A 61 -7.82 35.03 4.62
CA GLY A 61 -7.90 35.92 5.79
C GLY A 61 -6.70 35.98 6.74
N SER A 62 -5.55 35.38 6.45
CA SER A 62 -4.37 35.49 7.33
C SER A 62 -3.48 36.71 6.97
N PRO A 63 -3.28 37.70 7.87
CA PRO A 63 -2.49 38.92 7.60
C PRO A 63 -0.97 38.70 7.59
N SER A 64 -0.49 37.46 7.74
CA SER A 64 0.92 37.07 7.59
C SER A 64 1.09 35.69 6.92
N GLY A 65 0.06 35.22 6.20
CA GLY A 65 -0.16 33.82 5.86
C GLY A 65 0.69 33.23 4.73
N LEU A 66 1.86 32.69 5.09
CA LEU A 66 2.47 31.54 4.41
C LEU A 66 2.79 30.48 5.46
N THR A 67 1.76 29.81 5.99
CA THR A 67 1.98 28.56 6.73
C THR A 67 2.12 27.45 5.70
N ALA A 68 3.34 27.19 5.25
CA ALA A 68 3.62 26.03 4.41
C ALA A 68 3.42 24.76 5.25
N TYR A 69 2.28 24.08 5.09
CA TYR A 69 2.16 22.67 5.46
C TYR A 69 2.93 21.85 4.44
N GLY A 70 4.25 21.83 4.56
CA GLY A 70 5.07 20.91 3.81
C GLY A 70 4.75 19.49 4.25
N VAL A 71 3.92 18.77 3.48
CA VAL A 71 3.91 17.30 3.52
C VAL A 71 5.23 16.86 2.90
N GLY A 72 6.30 16.94 3.70
CA GLY A 72 7.63 16.64 3.23
C GLY A 72 7.71 15.18 2.80
N MET A 73 8.04 14.94 1.53
CA MET A 73 8.63 13.68 1.05
C MET A 73 9.79 13.20 1.95
N GLY A 74 10.37 14.10 2.76
CA GLY A 74 11.30 13.82 3.85
C GLY A 74 10.83 12.72 4.83
N LEU A 75 9.53 12.59 5.09
CA LEU A 75 8.96 11.53 5.96
C LEU A 75 9.13 10.11 5.38
N ILE A 76 9.28 9.97 4.06
CA ILE A 76 9.55 8.69 3.41
C ILE A 76 11.04 8.33 3.50
N THR A 77 11.91 9.34 3.62
CA THR A 77 13.38 9.17 3.51
C THR A 77 14.13 9.02 4.83
N ARG A 78 13.58 9.44 5.98
CA ARG A 78 14.18 9.14 7.29
C ARG A 78 13.62 7.84 7.84
N THR A 79 14.34 6.75 7.64
CA THR A 79 14.10 5.49 8.36
C THR A 79 15.07 5.39 9.53
N ALA A 80 14.54 5.29 10.75
CA ALA A 80 15.31 4.75 11.87
C ALA A 80 15.89 3.37 11.45
N PRO A 81 17.07 2.95 11.94
CA PRO A 81 17.59 1.61 11.64
C PRO A 81 16.54 0.55 12.02
N ALA A 82 16.32 -0.44 11.15
CA ALA A 82 15.34 -1.50 11.42
C ALA A 82 15.81 -2.35 12.57
N THR A 83 14.85 -2.82 13.37
CA THR A 83 15.12 -3.86 14.36
C THR A 83 15.40 -5.19 13.67
N LEU A 84 16.07 -6.11 14.37
CA LEU A 84 16.29 -7.47 13.85
C LEU A 84 14.97 -8.16 13.44
N PRO A 85 13.89 -8.13 14.24
CA PRO A 85 12.59 -8.70 13.83
C PRO A 85 12.04 -8.08 12.54
N GLN A 86 12.11 -6.76 12.38
CA GLN A 86 11.64 -6.10 11.14
C GLN A 86 12.43 -6.58 9.92
N ASN A 87 13.74 -6.78 10.07
CA ASN A 87 14.58 -7.32 9.00
C ASN A 87 14.24 -8.79 8.69
N LEU A 88 13.97 -9.61 9.69
CA LEU A 88 13.53 -11.00 9.49
C LEU A 88 12.17 -11.06 8.78
N THR A 89 11.20 -10.24 9.19
CA THR A 89 9.91 -10.12 8.51
C THR A 89 10.08 -9.67 7.06
N ARG A 90 10.95 -8.69 6.80
CA ARG A 90 11.27 -8.24 5.43
C ARG A 90 11.81 -9.39 4.57
N LEU A 91 12.75 -10.16 5.09
CA LEU A 91 13.35 -11.28 4.34
C LEU A 91 12.34 -12.41 4.10
N ALA A 92 11.54 -12.75 5.12
CA ALA A 92 10.51 -13.77 5.01
C ALA A 92 9.44 -13.39 3.97
N LEU A 93 8.91 -12.16 4.04
CA LEU A 93 7.95 -11.65 3.05
C LEU A 93 8.57 -11.56 1.66
N GLY A 94 9.81 -11.11 1.55
CA GLY A 94 10.53 -11.03 0.28
C GLY A 94 10.67 -12.39 -0.39
N ALA A 95 11.07 -13.42 0.36
CA ALA A 95 11.19 -14.79 -0.14
C ALA A 95 9.81 -15.38 -0.50
N PHE A 96 8.81 -15.19 0.35
CA PHE A 96 7.44 -15.66 0.12
C PHE A 96 6.86 -15.05 -1.16
N MET A 97 6.91 -13.73 -1.32
CA MET A 97 6.40 -13.03 -2.50
C MET A 97 7.14 -13.41 -3.77
N THR A 98 8.46 -13.56 -3.71
CA THR A 98 9.24 -14.01 -4.87
C THR A 98 8.84 -15.43 -5.29
N GLY A 99 8.69 -16.34 -4.32
CA GLY A 99 8.23 -17.70 -4.58
C GLY A 99 6.81 -17.75 -5.14
N ALA A 100 5.87 -17.02 -4.54
CA ALA A 100 4.49 -16.93 -5.00
C ALA A 100 4.40 -16.37 -6.43
N GLY A 101 5.15 -15.31 -6.74
CA GLY A 101 5.18 -14.74 -8.08
C GLY A 101 5.78 -15.69 -9.12
N VAL A 102 6.82 -16.45 -8.76
CA VAL A 102 7.33 -17.51 -9.65
C VAL A 102 6.25 -18.58 -9.90
N LEU A 103 5.49 -18.99 -8.90
CA LEU A 103 4.39 -19.96 -9.07
C LEU A 103 3.27 -19.41 -9.98
N HIS A 104 2.90 -18.14 -9.87
CA HIS A 104 1.96 -17.46 -10.78
C HIS A 104 2.43 -17.53 -12.23
N LEU A 105 3.73 -17.38 -12.46
CA LEU A 105 4.32 -17.35 -13.80
C LEU A 105 4.63 -18.75 -14.36
N THR A 106 4.54 -19.81 -13.55
CA THR A 106 5.01 -21.14 -13.93
C THR A 106 4.00 -22.24 -13.60
N THR A 107 4.21 -23.01 -12.53
CA THR A 107 3.58 -24.31 -12.31
C THR A 107 2.19 -24.25 -11.71
N ALA A 108 1.79 -23.11 -11.12
CA ALA A 108 0.49 -22.96 -10.47
C ALA A 108 -0.43 -21.95 -11.18
N ARG A 109 -0.06 -21.51 -12.39
CA ARG A 109 -0.77 -20.48 -13.15
C ARG A 109 -2.25 -20.80 -13.35
N GLU A 110 -2.59 -22.03 -13.73
CA GLU A 110 -3.98 -22.45 -13.94
C GLU A 110 -4.81 -22.37 -12.64
N GLU A 111 -4.22 -22.76 -11.51
CA GLU A 111 -4.86 -22.65 -10.19
C GLU A 111 -5.10 -21.19 -9.77
N PHE A 112 -4.24 -20.27 -10.22
CA PHE A 112 -4.42 -18.84 -10.01
C PHE A 112 -5.48 -18.24 -10.94
N ARG A 113 -5.56 -18.68 -12.20
CA ARG A 113 -6.60 -18.22 -13.15
C ARG A 113 -7.99 -18.57 -12.63
N ALA A 114 -8.15 -19.78 -12.10
CA ALA A 114 -9.40 -20.24 -11.51
C ALA A 114 -9.90 -19.33 -10.37
N GLN A 115 -9.02 -18.59 -9.68
CA GLN A 115 -9.38 -17.66 -8.60
C GLN A 115 -9.75 -16.25 -9.08
N VAL A 116 -9.50 -15.91 -10.35
CA VAL A 116 -9.86 -14.58 -10.86
C VAL A 116 -11.39 -14.50 -10.93
N PRO A 117 -12.03 -13.60 -10.16
CA PRO A 117 -13.48 -13.56 -10.11
C PRO A 117 -14.08 -13.17 -11.46
N HIS A 118 -15.23 -13.74 -11.80
CA HIS A 118 -15.86 -13.55 -13.12
C HIS A 118 -16.28 -12.09 -13.41
N TRP A 119 -16.39 -11.26 -12.37
CA TRP A 119 -16.74 -9.84 -12.50
C TRP A 119 -15.54 -8.95 -12.89
N VAL A 120 -14.31 -9.47 -12.90
CA VAL A 120 -13.12 -8.70 -13.35
C VAL A 120 -13.17 -8.55 -14.88
N PRO A 121 -13.25 -7.31 -15.42
CA PRO A 121 -13.41 -7.08 -16.85
C PRO A 121 -12.06 -7.13 -17.60
N VAL A 122 -11.19 -8.05 -17.22
CA VAL A 122 -9.85 -8.25 -17.78
C VAL A 122 -9.63 -9.74 -17.94
N ASP A 123 -8.91 -10.13 -18.99
CA ASP A 123 -8.50 -11.51 -19.20
C ASP A 123 -7.78 -12.08 -17.96
N GLU A 124 -8.26 -13.22 -17.46
CA GLU A 124 -7.79 -13.87 -16.23
C GLU A 124 -6.29 -14.17 -16.26
N ASP A 125 -5.78 -14.51 -17.44
CA ASP A 125 -4.38 -14.88 -17.63
C ASP A 125 -3.47 -13.67 -17.53
N LEU A 126 -3.90 -12.56 -18.14
CA LEU A 126 -3.21 -11.30 -18.02
C LEU A 126 -3.16 -10.82 -16.57
N VAL A 127 -4.27 -10.96 -15.82
CA VAL A 127 -4.32 -10.63 -14.38
C VAL A 127 -3.27 -11.43 -13.61
N VAL A 128 -3.22 -12.76 -13.82
CA VAL A 128 -2.29 -13.67 -13.13
C VAL A 128 -0.83 -13.41 -13.51
N LEU A 129 -0.54 -13.15 -14.78
CA LEU A 129 0.82 -12.81 -15.23
C LEU A 129 1.28 -11.46 -14.65
N ALA A 130 0.43 -10.44 -14.72
CA ALA A 130 0.75 -9.10 -14.23
C ALA A 130 0.96 -9.11 -12.71
N SER A 131 0.11 -9.82 -11.96
CA SER A 131 0.30 -10.00 -10.52
C SER A 131 1.59 -10.75 -10.22
N GLY A 132 1.88 -11.87 -10.91
CA GLY A 132 3.10 -12.65 -10.72
C GLY A 132 4.38 -11.84 -10.92
N VAL A 133 4.44 -10.99 -11.95
CA VAL A 133 5.57 -10.06 -12.16
C VAL A 133 5.67 -9.03 -11.02
N ALA A 134 4.54 -8.46 -10.60
CA ALA A 134 4.52 -7.52 -9.48
C ALA A 134 5.01 -8.16 -8.17
N GLU A 135 4.58 -9.40 -7.89
CA GLU A 135 4.99 -10.15 -6.71
C GLU A 135 6.48 -10.45 -6.69
N VAL A 136 7.05 -10.91 -7.81
CA VAL A 136 8.51 -11.10 -7.95
C VAL A 136 9.25 -9.78 -7.76
N GLY A 137 8.78 -8.70 -8.39
CA GLY A 137 9.40 -7.38 -8.28
C GLY A 137 9.41 -6.86 -6.84
N LEU A 138 8.27 -6.94 -6.14
CA LEU A 138 8.13 -6.54 -4.74
C LEU A 138 8.97 -7.44 -3.81
N GLY A 139 8.94 -8.75 -4.03
CA GLY A 139 9.70 -9.72 -3.25
C GLY A 139 11.21 -9.51 -3.36
N VAL A 140 11.71 -9.39 -4.60
CA VAL A 140 13.13 -9.12 -4.88
C VAL A 140 13.53 -7.74 -4.33
N ALA A 141 12.69 -6.72 -4.45
CA ALA A 141 12.96 -5.41 -3.87
C ALA A 141 13.12 -5.50 -2.34
N LEU A 142 12.25 -6.26 -1.66
CA LEU A 142 12.37 -6.50 -0.23
C LEU A 142 13.63 -7.27 0.15
N LEU A 143 14.12 -8.19 -0.68
CA LEU A 143 15.35 -8.95 -0.42
C LEU A 143 16.60 -8.10 -0.68
N ALA A 144 16.71 -7.54 -1.88
CA ALA A 144 17.92 -6.96 -2.43
C ALA A 144 18.14 -5.48 -2.11
N LEU A 145 17.08 -4.73 -1.72
CA LEU A 145 17.16 -3.27 -1.52
C LEU A 145 16.87 -2.86 -0.06
N PRO A 146 17.73 -3.21 0.91
CA PRO A 146 17.51 -2.87 2.32
C PRO A 146 17.39 -1.37 2.58
N GLY A 147 18.07 -0.53 1.77
CA GLY A 147 17.96 0.94 1.84
C GLY A 147 16.61 1.49 1.34
N ARG A 148 15.83 0.70 0.58
CA ARG A 148 14.50 1.06 0.08
C ARG A 148 13.37 0.29 0.75
N ARG A 149 13.64 -0.39 1.87
CA ARG A 149 12.66 -1.24 2.56
C ARG A 149 11.35 -0.53 2.91
N ARG A 150 11.38 0.76 3.24
CA ARG A 150 10.16 1.52 3.58
C ARG A 150 9.23 1.62 2.37
N ILE A 151 9.78 1.98 1.22
CA ILE A 151 9.03 2.07 -0.04
C ILE A 151 8.55 0.68 -0.46
N ALA A 152 9.44 -0.32 -0.45
CA ALA A 152 9.08 -1.68 -0.84
C ALA A 152 7.99 -2.31 0.06
N GLY A 153 8.08 -2.13 1.37
CA GLY A 153 7.09 -2.64 2.33
C GLY A 153 5.75 -1.91 2.25
N LEU A 154 5.76 -0.60 2.02
CA LEU A 154 4.52 0.17 1.77
C LEU A 154 3.86 -0.23 0.45
N ALA A 155 4.66 -0.43 -0.61
CA ALA A 155 4.16 -0.91 -1.89
C ALA A 155 3.57 -2.33 -1.77
N LEU A 156 4.22 -3.21 -1.00
CA LEU A 156 3.68 -4.54 -0.71
C LEU A 156 2.37 -4.46 0.09
N ALA A 157 2.30 -3.60 1.11
CA ALA A 157 1.07 -3.40 1.88
C ALA A 157 -0.08 -2.94 0.97
N ALA A 158 0.17 -1.98 0.08
CA ALA A 158 -0.81 -1.52 -0.90
C ALA A 158 -1.21 -2.63 -1.87
N PHE A 159 -0.25 -3.45 -2.33
CA PHE A 159 -0.52 -4.61 -3.18
C PHE A 159 -1.45 -5.63 -2.49
N TYR A 160 -1.19 -5.97 -1.23
CA TYR A 160 -2.07 -6.86 -0.46
C TYR A 160 -3.50 -6.33 -0.31
N VAL A 161 -3.67 -5.01 -0.19
CA VAL A 161 -5.00 -4.39 -0.20
C VAL A 161 -5.63 -4.48 -1.58
N ALA A 162 -4.88 -4.21 -2.64
CA ALA A 162 -5.37 -4.22 -4.03
C ALA A 162 -5.86 -5.60 -4.48
N ILE A 163 -5.21 -6.69 -4.02
CA ILE A 163 -5.64 -8.07 -4.37
C ILE A 163 -6.76 -8.60 -3.47
N PHE A 164 -7.09 -7.90 -2.36
CA PHE A 164 -8.08 -8.38 -1.39
C PHE A 164 -9.48 -8.60 -1.98
N PRO A 165 -10.01 -7.75 -2.89
CA PRO A 165 -11.27 -8.03 -3.58
C PRO A 165 -11.28 -9.36 -4.32
N GLY A 166 -10.15 -9.78 -4.89
CA GLY A 166 -10.01 -11.10 -5.52
C GLY A 166 -10.20 -12.25 -4.52
N ASN A 167 -9.62 -12.14 -3.33
CA ASN A 167 -9.81 -13.14 -2.26
C ASN A 167 -11.26 -13.18 -1.76
N ILE A 168 -11.95 -12.03 -1.72
CA ILE A 168 -13.38 -11.97 -1.40
C ILE A 168 -14.19 -12.68 -2.49
N GLY A 169 -13.88 -12.43 -3.76
CA GLY A 169 -14.49 -13.12 -4.89
C GLY A 169 -14.37 -14.64 -4.78
N GLN A 170 -13.16 -15.15 -4.48
CA GLN A 170 -12.94 -16.58 -4.23
C GLN A 170 -13.86 -17.14 -3.13
N TYR A 171 -14.05 -16.39 -2.03
CA TYR A 171 -14.94 -16.80 -0.93
C TYR A 171 -16.41 -16.83 -1.36
N VAL A 172 -16.88 -15.78 -2.03
CA VAL A 172 -18.28 -15.62 -2.45
C VAL A 172 -18.66 -16.62 -3.55
N GLU A 173 -17.76 -16.87 -4.49
CA GLU A 173 -17.97 -17.78 -5.61
C GLU A 173 -17.69 -19.25 -5.25
N GLY A 174 -17.12 -19.50 -4.07
CA GLY A 174 -16.86 -20.86 -3.58
C GLY A 174 -15.79 -21.61 -4.36
N ILE A 175 -14.81 -20.89 -4.90
CA ILE A 175 -13.76 -21.47 -5.76
C ILE A 175 -12.73 -22.23 -4.92
N ASP A 176 -12.60 -23.52 -5.22
CA ASP A 176 -11.57 -24.39 -4.65
C ASP A 176 -10.24 -24.16 -5.37
N ALA A 177 -9.24 -23.71 -4.61
CA ALA A 177 -7.89 -23.50 -5.12
C ALA A 177 -6.85 -23.62 -4.00
N PHE A 178 -5.64 -24.12 -4.29
CA PHE A 178 -4.53 -24.23 -3.33
C PHE A 178 -4.88 -25.00 -2.04
N GLY A 179 -5.77 -26.00 -2.15
CA GLY A 179 -6.26 -26.77 -1.01
C GLY A 179 -7.25 -26.02 -0.10
N LEU A 180 -7.74 -24.85 -0.53
CA LEU A 180 -8.83 -24.08 0.10
C LEU A 180 -10.19 -24.62 -0.36
N ASP A 181 -10.46 -25.88 -0.03
CA ASP A 181 -11.64 -26.68 -0.41
C ASP A 181 -12.90 -26.47 0.45
N THR A 182 -12.85 -25.52 1.40
CA THR A 182 -13.93 -25.26 2.36
C THR A 182 -14.06 -23.78 2.65
N ASP A 183 -15.29 -23.33 2.97
CA ASP A 183 -15.56 -21.95 3.33
C ASP A 183 -14.78 -21.50 4.58
N THR A 184 -14.55 -22.40 5.53
CA THR A 184 -13.74 -22.10 6.72
C THR A 184 -12.30 -21.75 6.33
N LYS A 185 -11.70 -22.49 5.40
CA LYS A 185 -10.34 -22.20 4.92
C LYS A 185 -10.29 -20.88 4.15
N ARG A 186 -11.26 -20.62 3.28
CA ARG A 186 -11.38 -19.35 2.54
C ARG A 186 -11.61 -18.16 3.48
N LEU A 187 -12.46 -18.30 4.50
CA LEU A 187 -12.69 -17.26 5.51
C LEU A 187 -11.42 -16.99 6.35
N ALA A 188 -10.67 -18.03 6.72
CA ALA A 188 -9.41 -17.88 7.42
C ALA A 188 -8.40 -17.06 6.59
N ARG A 189 -8.35 -17.26 5.27
CA ARG A 189 -7.53 -16.45 4.35
C ARG A 189 -7.92 -14.97 4.40
N LEU A 190 -9.22 -14.65 4.38
CA LEU A 190 -9.70 -13.27 4.50
C LEU A 190 -9.28 -12.62 5.83
N ALA A 191 -9.45 -13.35 6.94
CA ALA A 191 -9.05 -12.89 8.26
C ALA A 191 -7.53 -12.71 8.41
N PHE A 192 -6.73 -13.43 7.62
CA PHE A 192 -5.27 -13.32 7.61
C PHE A 192 -4.74 -12.16 6.75
N GLN A 193 -5.53 -11.62 5.81
CA GLN A 193 -5.08 -10.52 4.96
C GLN A 193 -4.63 -9.27 5.74
N PRO A 194 -5.36 -8.79 6.77
CA PRO A 194 -4.90 -7.68 7.60
C PRO A 194 -3.56 -7.96 8.29
N VAL A 195 -3.28 -9.23 8.64
CA VAL A 195 -2.00 -9.64 9.23
C VAL A 195 -0.86 -9.49 8.21
N LEU A 196 -1.08 -9.87 6.95
CA LEU A 196 -0.11 -9.68 5.87
C LEU A 196 0.18 -8.19 5.60
N VAL A 197 -0.86 -7.36 5.59
CA VAL A 197 -0.72 -5.89 5.48
C VAL A 197 0.11 -5.36 6.65
N ALA A 198 -0.22 -5.74 7.89
CA ALA A 198 0.53 -5.33 9.07
C ALA A 198 1.99 -5.81 9.02
N ALA A 199 2.25 -7.03 8.55
CA ALA A 199 3.59 -7.57 8.39
C ALA A 199 4.40 -6.79 7.34
N ALA A 200 3.78 -6.38 6.24
CA ALA A 200 4.42 -5.55 5.21
C ALA A 200 4.76 -4.14 5.74
N LEU A 201 3.86 -3.52 6.51
CA LEU A 201 4.14 -2.27 7.22
C LEU A 201 5.27 -2.44 8.26
N TYR A 202 5.29 -3.58 8.95
CA TYR A 202 6.35 -3.90 9.90
C TYR A 202 7.72 -4.06 9.22
N ALA A 203 7.77 -4.76 8.08
CA ALA A 203 8.95 -4.85 7.23
C ALA A 203 9.40 -3.48 6.68
N ALA A 204 8.46 -2.55 6.48
CA ALA A 204 8.75 -1.16 6.10
C ALA A 204 9.44 -0.36 7.24
N GLY A 205 9.43 -0.89 8.46
CA GLY A 205 9.98 -0.25 9.66
C GLY A 205 8.94 0.49 10.49
N LEU A 206 7.65 0.12 10.39
CA LEU A 206 6.55 0.73 11.15
C LEU A 206 6.03 -0.21 12.26
N PRO A 207 5.69 0.31 13.45
CA PRO A 207 6.00 1.65 13.92
C PRO A 207 7.52 1.87 13.98
N GLU A 208 7.92 3.13 13.86
CA GLU A 208 9.34 3.49 13.90
C GLU A 208 9.95 3.02 15.23
N GLY A 209 11.08 2.32 15.16
CA GLY A 209 11.76 1.76 16.33
C GLY A 209 12.20 2.86 17.31
N GLY A 210 11.31 3.26 18.22
CA GLY A 210 11.48 4.34 19.19
C GLY A 210 12.34 4.00 20.39
N LEU A 211 13.45 3.26 20.24
CA LEU A 211 14.38 2.99 21.34
C LEU A 211 15.77 3.60 21.10
N ARG A 212 15.87 4.93 21.24
CA ARG A 212 17.11 5.61 21.66
C ARG A 212 16.92 7.04 22.19
N ARG A 213 15.82 7.30 22.93
CA ARG A 213 15.61 8.60 23.62
C ARG A 213 15.08 8.44 25.06
N ARG A 214 15.69 7.56 25.86
CA ARG A 214 15.47 7.48 27.32
C ARG A 214 16.79 7.39 28.11
N GLY A 215 17.85 8.06 27.63
CA GLY A 215 19.17 8.05 28.25
C GLY A 215 19.77 9.43 28.53
N ALA A 216 18.98 10.50 28.46
CA ALA A 216 19.47 11.87 28.68
C ALA A 216 18.52 12.66 29.59
N THR A 217 18.28 12.14 30.80
CA THR A 217 17.69 12.94 31.87
C THR A 217 18.51 12.72 33.15
N GLY A 218 19.44 13.64 33.41
CA GLY A 218 19.72 14.06 34.78
C GLY A 218 20.97 13.53 35.48
N THR A 219 22.18 13.65 34.92
CA THR A 219 23.34 13.94 35.78
C THR A 219 23.33 15.42 36.13
N ARG A 220 22.51 15.80 37.12
CA ARG A 220 22.69 17.08 37.81
C ARG A 220 23.77 16.87 38.86
N THR A 221 25.00 17.19 38.47
CA THR A 221 26.10 17.50 39.38
C THR A 221 25.63 18.55 40.38
N ALA A 222 25.34 18.13 41.61
CA ALA A 222 25.33 19.02 42.76
C ALA A 222 26.72 18.94 43.40
N ARG A 223 27.64 19.76 42.89
CA ARG A 223 28.73 20.34 43.69
C ARG A 223 28.27 21.73 44.08
N GLY A 224 28.37 22.04 45.37
CA GLY A 224 27.99 23.30 45.99
C GLY A 224 27.67 23.04 47.43
#